data_AF-A0A7G6RI44-F1
#
_entry.id   AF-A0A7G6RI44-F1
#
_cell.length_a   1.000
_cell.length_b   1.000
_cell.length_c   1.000
_cell.angle_alpha   90.00
_cell.angle_beta   90.00
_cell.angle_gamma   90.00
#
_symmetry.space_group_name_H-M   'P 1'
#
loop_
_entity.id
_entity.type
_entity.pdbx_description
1 polymer ?
#
loop_
_entity_poly.entity_id
_entity_poly.type
_entity_poly.pdbx_seq_one_letter_code
_entity_poly.pdbx_strand_id
1 'polypeptide(L)'
;MLTLLQTRNIRFAFAFIPLFLPLALELVTMSAADASGRLKQVRTLVAAAVILVLGTTAALRFIIPQQESHYDAIDYMAYSDCANQDFSVLSSQQPGRIAVPQGLALPVVFAAPDGFSVAAVPFHRASPGMKRMFEAFTSHASEVRRAALAPFDYVAVCRFPLSVDPREAPLYAELARGGSWPGLQRIPSPSKTDFQLFRIDHSSLR
;
A
#
# COMPACT_ATOMS: atom_id res chain seq x y z
N MET A 1 14.63 27.52 2.42
CA MET A 1 13.25 27.01 2.20
C MET A 1 13.14 26.07 0.99
N LEU A 2 13.75 26.36 -0.16
CA LEU A 2 13.66 25.49 -1.35
C LEU A 2 14.20 24.05 -1.14
N THR A 3 15.29 23.91 -0.39
CA THR A 3 15.91 22.61 -0.05
C THR A 3 15.01 21.70 0.81
N LEU A 4 14.23 22.28 1.73
CA LEU A 4 13.26 21.55 2.56
C LEU A 4 12.04 21.07 1.75
N LEU A 5 11.71 21.75 0.66
CA LEU A 5 10.63 21.34 -0.26
C LEU A 5 11.10 20.22 -1.20
N GLN A 6 12.37 20.23 -1.62
CA GLN A 6 12.94 19.15 -2.44
C GLN A 6 13.07 17.82 -1.67
N THR A 7 13.31 17.86 -0.35
CA THR A 7 13.41 16.65 0.47
C THR A 7 12.12 15.83 0.53
N ARG A 8 10.96 16.39 0.17
CA ARG A 8 9.69 15.64 0.04
C ARG A 8 9.81 14.45 -0.94
N ASN A 9 10.70 14.55 -1.94
CA ASN A 9 10.92 13.50 -2.93
C ASN A 9 12.16 12.65 -2.66
N ILE A 10 12.96 12.97 -1.63
CA ILE A 10 14.21 12.27 -1.32
C ILE A 10 13.91 11.26 -0.21
N ARG A 11 13.47 10.05 -0.59
CA ARG A 11 13.28 8.92 0.33
C ARG A 11 14.57 8.47 1.03
N PHE A 12 15.73 8.93 0.56
CA PHE A 12 17.07 8.48 0.98
C PHE A 12 17.85 9.49 1.83
N ALA A 13 17.26 10.61 2.28
CA ALA A 13 18.00 11.61 3.07
C ALA A 13 18.61 10.98 4.34
N PHE A 14 17.89 10.02 4.95
CA PHE A 14 18.35 9.25 6.10
C PHE A 14 19.55 8.35 5.80
N ALA A 15 19.77 7.94 4.55
CA ALA A 15 20.89 7.10 4.15
C ALA A 15 22.26 7.82 4.28
N PHE A 16 22.26 9.16 4.36
CA PHE A 16 23.47 9.95 4.58
C PHE A 16 23.78 10.18 6.07
N ILE A 17 22.85 9.89 7.00
CA ILE A 17 23.06 10.08 8.45
C ILE A 17 24.29 9.31 8.97
N PRO A 18 24.55 8.05 8.58
CA PRO A 18 25.72 7.30 9.06
C PRO A 18 27.06 7.95 8.72
N LEU A 19 27.15 8.72 7.63
CA LEU A 19 28.39 9.42 7.24
C LEU A 19 28.78 10.51 8.25
N PHE A 20 27.80 11.04 8.99
CA PHE A 20 28.04 12.07 10.01
C PHE A 20 28.16 11.48 11.43
N LEU A 21 27.93 10.18 11.60
CA LEU A 21 27.95 9.51 12.90
C LEU A 21 29.32 9.55 13.59
N PRO A 22 30.46 9.33 12.90
CA PRO A 22 31.78 9.43 13.52
C PRO A 22 32.07 10.83 14.05
N LEU A 23 31.72 11.86 13.27
CA LEU A 23 31.87 13.26 13.66
C LEU A 23 30.97 13.62 14.87
N ALA A 24 29.75 13.09 14.91
CA ALA A 24 28.85 13.26 16.04
C ALA A 24 29.38 12.59 17.32
N LEU A 25 29.95 11.38 17.19
CA LEU A 25 30.56 10.66 18.31
C LEU A 25 31.77 11.41 18.87
N GLU A 26 32.65 11.91 18.01
CA GLU A 26 33.81 12.73 18.42
C GLU A 26 33.38 13.99 19.19
N LEU A 27 32.30 14.64 18.73
CA LEU A 27 31.70 15.79 19.42
C LEU A 27 31.09 15.47 20.78
N VAL A 28 30.66 14.22 21.04
CA VAL A 28 30.02 13.81 22.30
C VAL A 28 31.03 13.21 23.29
N THR A 29 32.07 12.53 22.81
CA THR A 29 33.02 11.80 23.68
C THR A 29 34.21 12.64 24.16
N MET A 30 34.53 13.77 23.52
CA MET A 30 35.62 14.65 24.01
C MET A 30 35.25 15.32 25.34
N SER A 31 36.09 15.18 26.36
CA SER A 31 35.86 15.80 27.68
C SER A 31 35.81 17.33 27.58
N ALA A 32 34.98 17.99 28.40
CA ALA A 32 34.87 19.45 28.46
C ALA A 32 36.19 20.15 28.86
N ALA A 33 37.14 19.41 29.44
CA ALA A 33 38.46 19.88 29.84
C ALA A 33 39.46 20.01 28.67
N ASP A 34 39.28 19.24 27.59
CA ASP A 34 40.20 19.20 26.44
C ASP A 34 39.69 20.02 25.22
N ALA A 35 38.53 20.65 25.38
CA ALA A 35 37.86 21.37 24.30
C ALA A 35 38.50 22.74 24.06
N SER A 36 39.28 22.87 22.99
CA SER A 36 39.67 24.18 22.45
C SER A 36 38.44 25.09 22.25
N GLY A 37 38.61 26.42 22.32
CA GLY A 37 37.49 27.37 22.16
C GLY A 37 36.65 27.16 20.89
N ARG A 38 37.27 26.64 19.83
CA ARG A 38 36.63 26.26 18.57
C ARG A 38 35.67 25.08 18.72
N LEU A 39 36.02 24.07 19.53
CA LEU A 39 35.17 22.91 19.78
C LEU A 39 33.95 23.26 20.64
N LYS A 40 34.13 24.15 21.63
CA LYS A 40 33.02 24.71 22.42
C LYS A 40 32.03 25.46 21.52
N GLN A 41 32.53 26.26 20.58
CA GLN A 41 31.72 26.99 19.61
C GLN A 41 30.96 26.05 18.65
N VAL A 42 31.60 24.98 18.15
CA VAL A 42 30.93 23.96 17.32
C VAL A 42 29.83 23.24 18.10
N ARG A 43 30.07 22.84 19.35
CA ARG A 43 29.05 22.21 20.21
C ARG A 43 27.84 23.12 20.42
N THR A 44 28.06 24.41 20.69
CA THR A 44 26.98 25.38 20.84
C THR A 44 26.17 25.55 19.55
N LEU A 45 26.83 25.60 18.38
CA LEU A 45 26.15 25.68 17.09
C LEU A 45 25.33 24.42 16.79
N VAL A 46 25.86 23.23 17.07
CA VAL A 46 25.14 21.96 16.90
C VAL A 46 23.94 21.89 17.84
N ALA A 47 24.11 22.22 19.12
CA ALA A 47 23.02 22.26 20.08
C ALA A 47 21.92 23.25 19.66
N ALA A 48 22.31 24.45 19.20
CA ALA A 48 21.37 25.45 18.69
C ALA A 48 20.63 24.94 17.44
N ALA A 49 21.32 24.27 16.52
CA ALA A 49 20.70 23.66 15.34
C ALA A 49 19.70 22.55 15.71
N VAL A 50 20.05 21.68 16.65
CA VAL A 50 19.13 20.63 17.14
C VAL A 50 17.91 21.24 17.81
N ILE A 51 18.09 22.23 18.68
CA ILE A 51 16.99 22.95 19.33
C ILE A 51 16.10 23.64 18.29
N LEU A 52 16.70 24.25 17.27
CA LEU A 52 15.94 24.89 16.20
C LEU A 52 15.12 23.87 15.40
N VAL A 53 15.68 22.71 15.07
CA VAL A 53 14.95 21.64 14.36
C VAL A 53 13.82 21.06 15.21
N LEU A 54 14.08 20.78 16.49
CA LEU A 54 13.06 20.27 17.40
C LEU A 54 11.96 21.31 17.67
N GLY A 55 12.34 22.57 17.87
CA GLY A 55 11.41 23.67 18.10
C GLY A 55 10.54 23.95 16.87
N THR A 56 11.14 23.99 15.68
CA THR A 56 10.39 24.17 14.43
C THR A 56 9.47 22.99 14.13
N THR A 57 9.91 21.74 14.32
CA THR A 57 9.04 20.57 14.12
C THR A 57 7.89 20.52 15.12
N ALA A 58 8.15 20.85 16.40
CA ALA A 58 7.09 20.96 17.40
C ALA A 58 6.11 22.07 17.05
N ALA A 59 6.60 23.28 16.72
CA ALA A 59 5.76 24.40 16.31
C ALA A 59 4.92 24.07 15.07
N LEU A 60 5.51 23.43 14.06
CA LEU A 60 4.79 22.99 12.86
C LEU A 60 3.69 21.97 13.19
N ARG A 61 3.88 21.08 14.17
CA ARG A 61 2.81 20.17 14.61
C ARG A 61 1.64 20.88 15.29
N PHE A 62 1.87 22.03 15.94
CA PHE A 62 0.80 22.84 16.53
C PHE A 62 0.11 23.74 15.50
N ILE A 63 0.85 24.23 14.51
CA ILE A 63 0.33 25.16 13.48
C ILE A 63 -0.37 24.41 12.35
N ILE A 64 0.16 23.25 11.94
CA ILE A 64 -0.40 22.44 10.86
C ILE A 64 -1.41 21.48 11.48
N PRO A 65 -2.72 21.64 11.21
CA PRO A 65 -3.71 20.69 11.71
C PRO A 65 -3.36 19.29 11.20
N GLN A 66 -3.43 18.30 12.10
CA GLN A 66 -3.37 16.89 11.71
C GLN A 66 -4.55 16.65 10.77
N GLN A 67 -4.27 16.60 9.47
CA GLN A 67 -5.28 16.22 8.50
C GLN A 67 -5.47 14.71 8.68
N GLU A 68 -6.65 14.31 9.17
CA GLU A 68 -7.05 12.92 9.07
C GLU A 68 -7.04 12.56 7.58
N SER A 69 -6.14 11.67 7.19
CA SER A 69 -6.14 11.12 5.84
C SER A 69 -7.41 10.29 5.69
N HIS A 70 -8.42 10.86 5.02
CA HIS A 70 -9.56 10.09 4.56
C HIS A 70 -9.08 9.28 3.35
N TYR A 71 -8.93 7.98 3.55
CA TYR A 71 -8.61 7.05 2.48
C TYR A 71 -9.91 6.62 1.80
N ASP A 72 -9.92 6.69 0.48
CA ASP A 72 -11.06 6.29 -0.33
C ASP A 72 -10.96 4.80 -0.74
N ALA A 73 -11.95 4.31 -1.47
CA ALA A 73 -11.94 2.93 -1.92
C ALA A 73 -10.74 2.56 -2.80
N ILE A 74 -10.24 3.52 -3.58
CA ILE A 74 -9.11 3.34 -4.50
C ILE A 74 -7.81 3.20 -3.73
N ASP A 75 -7.63 4.01 -2.68
CA ASP A 75 -6.49 3.92 -1.77
C ASP A 75 -6.39 2.52 -1.15
N TYR A 76 -7.53 1.98 -0.68
CA TYR A 76 -7.56 0.64 -0.10
C TYR A 76 -7.31 -0.46 -1.13
N MET A 77 -7.82 -0.32 -2.36
CA MET A 77 -7.48 -1.23 -3.46
C MET A 77 -5.98 -1.21 -3.77
N ALA A 78 -5.27 -0.10 -3.54
CA ALA A 78 -3.83 0.00 -3.75
C ALA A 78 -3.00 -0.49 -2.57
N TYR A 79 -3.48 -0.36 -1.34
CA TYR A 79 -2.71 -0.63 -0.12
C TYR A 79 -2.97 -2.02 0.51
N SER A 80 -4.17 -2.59 0.33
CA SER A 80 -4.53 -3.88 0.94
C SER A 80 -3.78 -5.04 0.29
N ASP A 81 -2.65 -5.45 0.89
CA ASP A 81 -1.75 -6.50 0.40
C ASP A 81 -2.04 -7.90 0.96
N CYS A 82 -3.01 -8.03 1.88
CA CYS A 82 -3.36 -9.31 2.49
C CYS A 82 -2.15 -9.99 3.17
N ALA A 83 -1.29 -9.19 3.81
CA ALA A 83 -0.09 -9.69 4.49
C ALA A 83 -0.39 -10.83 5.48
N ASN A 84 0.46 -11.85 5.46
CA ASN A 84 0.41 -13.02 6.35
C ASN A 84 -0.89 -13.86 6.24
N GLN A 85 -1.62 -13.76 5.14
CA GLN A 85 -2.81 -14.58 4.88
C GLN A 85 -2.46 -15.87 4.14
N ASP A 86 -3.32 -16.88 4.26
CA ASP A 86 -3.15 -18.14 3.55
C ASP A 86 -3.75 -18.06 2.14
N PHE A 87 -2.92 -18.39 1.14
CA PHE A 87 -3.26 -18.44 -0.29
C PHE A 87 -3.39 -19.87 -0.82
N SER A 88 -3.26 -20.90 0.03
CA SER A 88 -3.23 -22.32 -0.34
C SER A 88 -4.44 -22.80 -1.14
N VAL A 89 -5.57 -22.08 -1.06
CA VAL A 89 -6.75 -22.31 -1.91
C VAL A 89 -6.39 -22.30 -3.40
N LEU A 90 -5.43 -21.47 -3.84
CA LEU A 90 -4.99 -21.41 -5.24
C LEU A 90 -4.41 -22.75 -5.74
N SER A 91 -3.75 -23.52 -4.87
CA SER A 91 -3.16 -24.82 -5.20
C SER A 91 -4.20 -25.91 -5.48
N SER A 92 -5.45 -25.69 -5.09
CA SER A 92 -6.57 -26.62 -5.34
C SER A 92 -7.36 -26.28 -6.61
N GLN A 93 -7.00 -25.20 -7.31
CA GLN A 93 -7.75 -24.68 -8.46
C GLN A 93 -7.00 -24.88 -9.76
N GLN A 94 -7.73 -24.94 -10.86
CA GLN A 94 -7.13 -24.95 -12.18
C GLN A 94 -6.44 -23.60 -12.45
N PRO A 95 -5.22 -23.60 -13.03
CA PRO A 95 -4.54 -22.38 -13.43
C PRO A 95 -5.42 -21.49 -14.30
N GLY A 96 -5.33 -20.18 -14.09
CA GLY A 96 -6.16 -19.21 -14.79
C GLY A 96 -5.81 -17.77 -14.47
N ARG A 97 -6.64 -16.85 -14.97
CA ARG A 97 -6.45 -15.40 -14.82
C ARG A 97 -7.25 -14.89 -13.64
N ILE A 98 -6.58 -14.22 -12.70
CA ILE A 98 -7.18 -13.69 -11.47
C ILE A 98 -7.27 -12.16 -11.56
N ALA A 99 -8.49 -11.65 -11.44
CA ALA A 99 -8.76 -10.23 -11.24
C ALA A 99 -8.55 -9.88 -9.76
N VAL A 100 -7.65 -8.94 -9.48
CA VAL A 100 -7.27 -8.55 -8.12
C VAL A 100 -7.09 -7.04 -8.02
N PRO A 101 -7.38 -6.43 -6.86
CA PRO A 101 -6.99 -5.05 -6.59
C PRO A 101 -5.47 -4.92 -6.60
N GLN A 102 -4.95 -3.71 -6.84
CA GLN A 102 -3.52 -3.48 -7.09
C GLN A 102 -2.63 -3.93 -5.93
N GLY A 103 -3.03 -3.67 -4.69
CA GLY A 103 -2.28 -4.08 -3.49
C GLY A 103 -2.09 -5.60 -3.39
N LEU A 104 -3.04 -6.36 -3.93
CA LEU A 104 -3.05 -7.83 -3.87
C LEU A 104 -2.32 -8.49 -5.05
N ALA A 105 -1.97 -7.73 -6.09
CA ALA A 105 -1.40 -8.29 -7.31
C ALA A 105 -0.06 -9.00 -7.11
N LEU A 106 0.89 -8.37 -6.43
CA LEU A 106 2.21 -8.99 -6.16
C LEU A 106 2.12 -10.15 -5.16
N PRO A 107 1.41 -10.03 -4.01
CA PRO A 107 1.21 -11.15 -3.09
C PRO A 107 0.66 -12.40 -3.79
N VAL A 108 -0.35 -12.24 -4.66
CA VAL A 108 -0.91 -13.36 -5.42
C VAL A 108 0.09 -13.92 -6.43
N VAL A 109 0.83 -13.08 -7.16
CA VAL A 109 1.85 -13.55 -8.10
C VAL A 109 2.93 -14.38 -7.42
N PHE A 110 3.33 -13.99 -6.20
CA PHE A 110 4.37 -14.72 -5.46
C PHE A 110 3.86 -15.99 -4.78
N ALA A 111 2.57 -16.06 -4.45
CA ALA A 111 1.98 -17.21 -3.77
C ALA A 111 1.32 -18.23 -4.71
N ALA A 112 0.92 -17.82 -5.91
CA ALA A 112 0.18 -18.67 -6.82
C ALA A 112 1.09 -19.76 -7.45
N PRO A 113 0.56 -20.98 -7.67
CA PRO A 113 1.25 -21.99 -8.48
C PRO A 113 1.46 -21.54 -9.93
N ASP A 114 2.29 -22.30 -10.65
CA ASP A 114 2.53 -22.06 -12.07
C ASP A 114 1.23 -22.07 -12.90
N GLY A 115 1.18 -21.18 -13.89
CA GLY A 115 0.05 -21.03 -14.82
C GLY A 115 -1.02 -20.05 -14.38
N PHE A 116 -0.98 -19.54 -13.13
CA PHE A 116 -1.80 -18.39 -12.75
C PHE A 116 -1.21 -17.07 -13.25
N SER A 117 -2.08 -16.10 -13.52
CA SER A 117 -1.65 -14.74 -13.84
C SER A 117 -2.61 -13.68 -13.32
N VAL A 118 -2.08 -12.47 -13.07
CA VAL A 118 -2.87 -11.30 -12.66
C VAL A 118 -2.64 -10.16 -13.66
N ALA A 119 -3.63 -9.28 -13.82
CA ALA A 119 -3.54 -8.20 -14.81
C ALA A 119 -3.07 -6.85 -14.25
N ALA A 120 -3.12 -6.62 -12.94
CA ALA A 120 -2.88 -5.31 -12.33
C ALA A 120 -1.66 -5.27 -11.42
N VAL A 121 -0.56 -5.89 -11.85
CA VAL A 121 0.75 -5.68 -11.19
C VAL A 121 1.10 -4.20 -11.30
N PRO A 122 1.56 -3.51 -10.23
CA PRO A 122 1.74 -2.05 -10.20
C PRO A 122 2.98 -1.57 -11.00
N PHE A 123 2.99 -1.84 -12.31
CA PHE A 123 3.97 -1.38 -13.28
C PHE A 123 3.26 -0.68 -14.44
N HIS A 124 3.90 0.35 -15.02
CA HIS A 124 3.31 1.15 -16.11
C HIS A 124 2.85 0.31 -17.33
N ARG A 125 3.54 -0.80 -17.64
CA ARG A 125 3.16 -1.70 -18.75
C ARG A 125 1.86 -2.45 -18.50
N ALA A 126 1.43 -2.57 -17.24
CA ALA A 126 0.17 -3.19 -16.86
C ALA A 126 -1.01 -2.20 -16.87
N SER A 127 -0.83 -0.96 -17.34
CA SER A 127 -1.90 0.06 -17.33
C SER A 127 -3.22 -0.39 -17.96
N PRO A 128 -3.27 -1.18 -19.05
CA PRO A 128 -4.55 -1.68 -19.56
C PRO A 128 -5.23 -2.67 -18.61
N GLY A 129 -4.44 -3.49 -17.90
CA GLY A 129 -4.95 -4.41 -16.88
C GLY A 129 -5.39 -3.70 -15.61
N MET A 130 -4.64 -2.69 -15.17
CA MET A 130 -5.02 -1.81 -14.05
C MET A 130 -6.34 -1.08 -14.34
N LYS A 131 -6.53 -0.55 -15.56
CA LYS A 131 -7.79 0.06 -16.01
C LYS A 131 -8.96 -0.90 -15.85
N ARG A 132 -8.80 -2.15 -16.32
CA ARG A 132 -9.84 -3.19 -16.17
C ARG A 132 -10.15 -3.47 -14.70
N MET A 133 -9.16 -3.49 -13.82
CA MET A 133 -9.44 -3.69 -12.39
C MET A 133 -10.23 -2.53 -11.81
N PHE A 134 -9.91 -1.29 -12.17
CA PHE A 134 -10.75 -0.16 -11.78
C PHE A 134 -12.17 -0.30 -12.32
N GLU A 135 -12.34 -0.53 -13.62
CA GLU A 135 -13.67 -0.76 -14.22
C GLU A 135 -14.45 -1.89 -13.55
N ALA A 136 -13.79 -2.99 -13.19
CA ALA A 136 -14.43 -4.12 -12.53
C ALA A 136 -14.88 -3.78 -11.10
N PHE A 137 -13.99 -3.17 -10.30
CA PHE A 137 -14.23 -2.93 -8.89
C PHE A 137 -15.08 -1.69 -8.60
N THR A 138 -15.01 -0.67 -9.47
CA THR A 138 -15.59 0.66 -9.24
C THR A 138 -16.85 0.96 -10.02
N SER A 139 -17.07 0.29 -11.15
CA SER A 139 -18.26 0.55 -11.96
C SER A 139 -19.54 0.15 -11.24
N HIS A 140 -20.56 1.01 -11.29
CA HIS A 140 -21.96 0.67 -10.96
C HIS A 140 -22.68 -0.03 -12.11
N ALA A 141 -22.20 0.19 -13.33
CA ALA A 141 -22.70 -0.39 -14.57
C ALA A 141 -22.24 -1.85 -14.71
N SER A 142 -23.24 -2.74 -14.80
CA SER A 142 -23.03 -4.19 -14.90
C SER A 142 -22.27 -4.61 -16.14
N GLU A 143 -22.55 -3.96 -17.26
CA GLU A 143 -21.97 -4.21 -18.57
C GLU A 143 -20.49 -3.86 -18.61
N VAL A 144 -20.10 -2.74 -17.97
CA VAL A 144 -18.70 -2.33 -17.83
C VAL A 144 -17.94 -3.34 -16.97
N ARG A 145 -18.52 -3.75 -15.84
CA ARG A 145 -17.92 -4.76 -14.96
C ARG A 145 -17.74 -6.11 -15.66
N ARG A 146 -18.76 -6.57 -16.36
CA ARG A 146 -18.72 -7.81 -17.16
C ARG A 146 -17.65 -7.73 -18.24
N ALA A 147 -17.56 -6.63 -18.98
CA ALA A 147 -16.54 -6.45 -20.02
C ALA A 147 -15.12 -6.39 -19.45
N ALA A 148 -14.96 -5.79 -18.27
CA ALA A 148 -13.70 -5.73 -17.56
C ALA A 148 -13.25 -7.12 -17.06
N LEU A 149 -14.19 -7.93 -16.54
CA LEU A 149 -13.95 -9.26 -15.98
C LEU A 149 -13.97 -10.40 -17.02
N ALA A 150 -14.47 -10.17 -18.24
CA ALA A 150 -14.54 -11.17 -19.31
C ALA A 150 -13.26 -11.99 -19.55
N PRO A 151 -12.04 -11.42 -19.48
CA PRO A 151 -10.83 -12.20 -19.71
C PRO A 151 -10.28 -12.91 -18.46
N PHE A 152 -11.05 -12.98 -17.37
CA PHE A 152 -10.65 -13.58 -16.10
C PHE A 152 -11.52 -14.78 -15.74
N ASP A 153 -10.90 -15.72 -15.00
CA ASP A 153 -11.55 -16.92 -14.48
C ASP A 153 -11.95 -16.75 -13.01
N TYR A 154 -11.18 -15.92 -12.29
CA TYR A 154 -11.33 -15.69 -10.86
C TYR A 154 -11.30 -14.21 -10.51
N VAL A 155 -11.96 -13.86 -9.41
CA VAL A 155 -11.76 -12.61 -8.67
C VAL A 155 -11.15 -12.97 -7.32
N ALA A 156 -10.15 -12.23 -6.85
CA ALA A 156 -9.66 -12.38 -5.48
C ALA A 156 -9.57 -11.03 -4.76
N VAL A 157 -9.97 -11.02 -3.49
CA VAL A 157 -9.98 -9.84 -2.62
C VAL A 157 -9.64 -10.28 -1.20
N CYS A 158 -8.87 -9.48 -0.47
CA CYS A 158 -8.71 -9.69 0.96
C CYS A 158 -9.89 -9.09 1.71
N ARG A 159 -10.36 -9.73 2.79
CA ARG A 159 -11.20 -9.03 3.74
C ARG A 159 -10.41 -7.89 4.36
N PHE A 160 -11.07 -6.76 4.53
CA PHE A 160 -10.43 -5.57 5.03
C PHE A 160 -11.31 -4.96 6.12
N PRO A 161 -10.75 -4.67 7.31
CA PRO A 161 -11.55 -4.25 8.46
C PRO A 161 -12.07 -2.81 8.35
N LEU A 162 -11.56 -2.01 7.41
CA LEU A 162 -12.00 -0.62 7.22
C LEU A 162 -13.19 -0.57 6.26
N SER A 163 -14.13 0.32 6.57
CA SER A 163 -15.32 0.54 5.74
C SER A 163 -14.93 1.22 4.42
N VAL A 164 -15.23 0.56 3.31
CA VAL A 164 -15.12 1.11 1.96
C VAL A 164 -16.49 1.65 1.54
N ASP A 165 -16.56 2.87 1.00
CA ASP A 165 -17.83 3.41 0.49
C ASP A 165 -18.28 2.61 -0.75
N PRO A 166 -19.42 1.90 -0.71
CA PRO A 166 -19.92 1.15 -1.87
C PRO A 166 -20.31 2.05 -3.05
N ARG A 167 -20.45 3.37 -2.85
CA ARG A 167 -20.67 4.33 -3.94
C ARG A 167 -19.42 4.58 -4.76
N GLU A 168 -18.23 4.32 -4.22
CA GLU A 168 -16.95 4.50 -4.92
C GLU A 168 -16.49 3.19 -5.56
N ALA A 169 -16.60 2.08 -4.82
CA ALA A 169 -16.21 0.76 -5.32
C ALA A 169 -17.20 -0.35 -4.91
N PRO A 170 -18.35 -0.48 -5.60
CA PRO A 170 -19.43 -1.36 -5.16
C PRO A 170 -18.99 -2.82 -5.05
N LEU A 171 -18.27 -3.36 -6.04
CA LEU A 171 -17.79 -4.74 -6.00
C LEU A 171 -16.71 -4.91 -4.94
N TYR A 172 -15.72 -4.02 -4.89
CA TYR A 172 -14.62 -4.14 -3.92
C TYR A 172 -15.13 -4.02 -2.49
N ALA A 173 -15.98 -3.03 -2.20
CA ALA A 173 -16.60 -2.85 -0.88
C ALA A 173 -17.36 -4.10 -0.43
N GLU A 174 -18.13 -4.71 -1.34
CA GLU A 174 -18.89 -5.92 -1.05
C GLU A 174 -18.00 -7.12 -0.73
N LEU A 175 -16.94 -7.33 -1.51
CA LEU A 175 -16.07 -8.47 -1.31
C LEU A 175 -15.12 -8.25 -0.11
N ALA A 176 -14.62 -7.03 0.09
CA ALA A 176 -13.74 -6.68 1.21
C ALA A 176 -14.43 -6.80 2.57
N ARG A 177 -15.74 -6.57 2.66
CA ARG A 177 -16.52 -6.83 3.89
C ARG A 177 -16.90 -8.30 4.10
N GLY A 178 -16.46 -9.19 3.21
CA GLY A 178 -16.77 -10.62 3.26
C GLY A 178 -18.11 -11.02 2.63
N GLY A 179 -18.74 -10.13 1.87
CA GLY A 179 -20.02 -10.34 1.22
C GLY A 179 -19.97 -11.27 0.01
N SER A 180 -20.99 -11.19 -0.83
CA SER A 180 -21.12 -11.97 -2.07
C SER A 180 -21.64 -11.10 -3.20
N TRP A 181 -21.35 -11.50 -4.44
CA TRP A 181 -21.77 -10.78 -5.64
C TRP A 181 -22.42 -11.74 -6.65
N PRO A 182 -23.51 -11.35 -7.34
CA PRO A 182 -24.10 -12.17 -8.39
C PRO A 182 -23.08 -12.58 -9.46
N GLY A 183 -22.96 -13.89 -9.68
CA GLY A 183 -21.97 -14.48 -10.60
C GLY A 183 -20.56 -14.62 -10.05
N LEU A 184 -20.33 -14.34 -8.75
CA LEU A 184 -19.09 -14.68 -8.07
C LEU A 184 -19.32 -15.78 -7.03
N GLN A 185 -18.81 -16.96 -7.32
CA GLN A 185 -18.93 -18.13 -6.45
C GLN A 185 -17.69 -18.24 -5.58
N ARG A 186 -17.85 -18.00 -4.28
CA ARG A 186 -16.75 -18.11 -3.32
C ARG A 186 -16.24 -19.55 -3.26
N ILE A 187 -14.92 -19.72 -3.44
CA ILE A 187 -14.23 -20.99 -3.26
C ILE A 187 -13.84 -21.11 -1.78
N PRO A 188 -14.28 -22.17 -1.07
CA PRO A 188 -13.89 -22.39 0.32
C PRO A 188 -12.37 -22.54 0.45
N SER A 189 -11.78 -21.83 1.42
CA SER A 189 -10.39 -22.03 1.79
C SER A 189 -10.25 -23.23 2.73
N PRO A 190 -9.17 -24.04 2.61
CA PRO A 190 -8.90 -25.14 3.55
C PRO A 190 -8.56 -24.65 4.97
N SER A 191 -8.19 -23.39 5.14
CA SER A 191 -7.84 -22.77 6.42
C SER A 191 -8.59 -21.45 6.62
N LYS A 192 -8.60 -20.95 7.87
CA LYS A 192 -9.14 -19.62 8.18
C LYS A 192 -8.19 -18.55 7.65
N THR A 193 -8.66 -17.75 6.70
CA THR A 193 -7.90 -16.69 6.03
C THR A 193 -8.84 -15.55 5.65
N ASP A 194 -8.29 -14.34 5.57
CA ASP A 194 -8.97 -13.18 5.01
C ASP A 194 -8.82 -13.10 3.49
N PHE A 195 -7.91 -13.88 2.88
CA PHE A 195 -7.85 -14.03 1.44
C PHE A 195 -9.11 -14.74 0.92
N GLN A 196 -9.78 -14.16 -0.08
CA GLN A 196 -11.00 -14.72 -0.64
C GLN A 196 -10.83 -14.89 -2.14
N LEU A 197 -11.04 -16.10 -2.62
CA LEU A 197 -11.05 -16.44 -4.04
C LEU A 197 -12.48 -16.74 -4.48
N PHE A 198 -12.87 -16.20 -5.63
CA PHE A 198 -14.16 -16.40 -6.24
C PHE A 198 -13.99 -16.88 -7.68
N ARG A 199 -14.72 -17.93 -8.06
CA ARG A 199 -14.87 -18.33 -9.46
C ARG A 199 -15.91 -17.44 -10.13
N ILE A 200 -15.60 -16.97 -11.34
CA ILE A 200 -16.52 -16.14 -12.11
C ILE A 200 -17.47 -17.04 -12.91
N ASP A 201 -18.77 -16.88 -12.67
CA ASP A 201 -19.83 -17.35 -13.55
C ASP A 201 -20.27 -16.20 -14.47
N HIS A 202 -19.71 -16.16 -15.68
CA HIS A 202 -19.96 -15.13 -16.68
C HIS A 202 -21.44 -15.04 -17.12
N SER A 203 -22.22 -16.10 -16.92
CA SER A 203 -23.64 -16.11 -17.29
C SER A 203 -24.50 -15.31 -16.30
N SER A 204 -24.15 -15.35 -15.01
CA SER A 204 -24.89 -14.70 -13.94
C SER A 204 -24.22 -13.44 -13.38
N LEU A 205 -22.99 -13.13 -13.84
CA LEU A 205 -22.25 -11.94 -13.46
C LEU A 205 -23.04 -10.67 -13.81
N ARG A 206 -23.27 -9.84 -12.79
CA ARG A 206 -23.89 -8.51 -12.88
C ARG A 206 -22.92 -7.42 -12.48
#